data_AF-A0A4P6M3Q5-F1
#
_entry.id   AF-A0A4P6M3Q5-F1
#
_cell.length_a   1.000
_cell.length_b   1.000
_cell.length_c   1.000
_cell.angle_alpha   90.00
_cell.angle_beta   90.00
_cell.angle_gamma   90.00
#
_symmetry.space_group_name_H-M   'P 1'
#
loop_
_entity.id
_entity.type
_entity.pdbx_description
1 polymer ?
#
loop_
_entity_poly.entity_id
_entity_poly.type
_entity_poly.pdbx_seq_one_letter_code
_entity_poly.pdbx_strand_id
1 'polypeptide(L)'
;MSDILEIKYTISYFDIEKMAMGRKETYELFPDGKVVLKCYETGNRKCLSKEVYTGTSEVDFQTILRRLLQCVSTADRCNQYVDDADAEIKIIYEFGRVDTIPRGYGNQEMDVERIIADYLARSEEKDNM
;
A
#
# COMPACT_ATOMS: atom_id res chain seq x y z
N MET A 1 15.75 -9.34 -16.39
CA MET A 1 14.51 -8.95 -15.68
C MET A 1 14.92 -7.98 -14.59
N SER A 2 14.22 -6.86 -14.44
CA SER A 2 14.55 -5.85 -13.41
C SER A 2 14.00 -6.28 -12.06
N ASP A 3 14.80 -6.17 -11.01
CA ASP A 3 14.36 -6.50 -9.65
C ASP A 3 13.35 -5.47 -9.15
N ILE A 4 12.36 -5.92 -8.38
CA ILE A 4 11.41 -5.02 -7.71
C ILE A 4 12.14 -4.41 -6.51
N LEU A 5 12.08 -3.08 -6.37
CA LEU A 5 12.67 -2.33 -5.26
C LEU A 5 11.66 -1.97 -4.18
N GLU A 6 10.41 -1.76 -4.57
CA GLU A 6 9.35 -1.33 -3.66
C GLU A 6 7.98 -1.60 -4.28
N ILE A 7 7.05 -2.13 -3.48
CA ILE A 7 5.62 -2.09 -3.79
C ILE A 7 4.99 -1.05 -2.89
N LYS A 8 4.32 -0.06 -3.50
CA LYS A 8 3.73 1.07 -2.78
C LYS A 8 2.24 1.15 -3.05
N TYR A 9 1.46 1.23 -1.99
CA TYR A 9 0.04 1.54 -2.06
C TYR A 9 -0.27 2.83 -1.32
N THR A 10 -1.16 3.64 -1.88
CA THR A 10 -1.51 4.95 -1.35
C THR A 10 -3.01 5.08 -1.23
N ILE A 11 -3.48 5.56 -0.08
CA ILE A 11 -4.89 5.81 0.21
C ILE A 11 -5.04 7.27 0.56
N SER A 12 -5.96 7.95 -0.12
CA SER A 12 -6.34 9.32 0.17
C SER A 12 -7.75 9.31 0.76
N TYR A 13 -7.90 9.78 1.99
CA TYR A 13 -9.19 9.98 2.65
C TYR A 13 -9.58 11.44 2.48
N PHE A 14 -10.80 11.71 2.02
CA PHE A 14 -11.38 13.04 1.95
C PHE A 14 -12.34 13.26 3.13
N ASP A 15 -12.17 14.41 3.77
CA ASP A 15 -13.06 14.89 4.83
C ASP A 15 -14.27 15.56 4.16
N ILE A 16 -15.45 14.98 4.37
CA ILE A 16 -16.71 15.42 3.75
C ILE A 16 -17.12 16.79 4.27
N GLU A 17 -16.87 17.08 5.55
CA GLU A 17 -17.27 18.35 6.17
C GLU A 17 -16.42 19.51 5.67
N LYS A 18 -15.13 19.24 5.39
CA LYS A 18 -14.18 20.25 4.91
C LYS A 18 -14.08 20.32 3.39
N MET A 19 -14.67 19.37 2.66
CA MET A 19 -14.57 19.24 1.19
C MET A 19 -13.12 19.26 0.70
N ALA A 20 -12.24 18.63 1.45
CA ALA A 20 -10.81 18.58 1.17
C ALA A 20 -10.26 17.20 1.53
N MET A 21 -9.06 16.88 1.03
CA MET A 21 -8.33 15.73 1.55
C MET A 21 -8.28 15.89 3.08
N GLY A 22 -8.46 14.81 3.84
CA GLY A 22 -8.43 14.79 5.30
C GLY A 22 -7.20 14.07 5.83
N ARG A 23 -6.77 13.03 5.11
CA ARG A 23 -5.66 12.15 5.51
C ARG A 23 -5.13 11.42 4.29
N LYS A 24 -3.84 11.10 4.32
CA LYS A 24 -3.22 10.22 3.32
C LYS A 24 -2.40 9.15 4.02
N GLU A 25 -2.59 7.90 3.65
CA GLU A 25 -1.81 6.77 4.13
C GLU A 25 -1.00 6.19 2.98
N THR A 26 0.26 5.82 3.26
CA THR A 26 1.08 5.08 2.31
C THR A 26 1.65 3.85 2.95
N TYR A 27 1.60 2.75 2.21
CA TYR A 27 2.06 1.44 2.59
C TYR A 27 3.17 1.05 1.61
N GLU A 28 4.37 0.79 2.10
CA GLU A 28 5.55 0.49 1.29
C GLU A 28 6.10 -0.88 1.72
N LEU A 29 6.24 -1.82 0.79
CA LEU A 29 6.83 -3.15 0.98
C LEU A 29 8.15 -3.23 0.21
N PHE A 30 9.20 -3.70 0.87
CA PHE A 30 10.54 -3.83 0.32
C PHE A 30 10.97 -5.30 0.15
N PRO A 31 12.03 -5.59 -0.65
CA PRO A 31 12.52 -6.94 -0.93
C PRO A 31 12.99 -7.73 0.27
N ASP A 32 13.51 -7.05 1.28
CA ASP A 32 13.93 -7.64 2.57
C ASP A 32 12.74 -7.95 3.49
N GLY A 33 11.52 -7.98 2.94
CA GLY A 33 10.26 -8.15 3.66
C GLY A 33 9.81 -6.90 4.40
N LYS A 34 10.66 -5.87 4.59
CA LYS A 34 10.36 -4.70 5.41
C LYS A 34 9.10 -3.99 4.94
N VAL A 35 8.30 -3.53 5.91
CA VAL A 35 7.10 -2.74 5.66
C VAL A 35 7.21 -1.40 6.33
N VAL A 36 6.82 -0.35 5.61
CA VAL A 36 6.74 1.01 6.14
C VAL A 36 5.32 1.55 5.92
N LEU A 37 4.67 1.89 7.02
CA LEU A 37 3.38 2.57 7.03
C LEU A 37 3.60 4.03 7.37
N LYS A 38 3.05 4.95 6.58
CA LYS A 38 3.12 6.39 6.84
C LYS A 38 1.74 6.98 6.79
N CYS A 39 1.44 7.84 7.74
CA CYS A 39 0.24 8.64 7.78
C CYS A 39 0.61 10.12 7.62
N TYR A 40 -0.18 10.83 6.83
CA TYR A 40 -0.06 12.25 6.57
C TYR A 40 -1.42 12.92 6.80
N GLU A 41 -1.41 14.12 7.37
CA GLU A 41 -2.60 14.98 7.43
C GLU A 41 -2.60 15.94 6.24
N THR A 42 -3.79 16.47 5.96
CA THR A 42 -3.98 17.52 4.96
C THR A 42 -3.25 18.79 5.32
N GLY A 43 -2.68 19.44 4.30
CA GLY A 43 -1.98 20.72 4.48
C GLY A 43 -0.62 20.59 5.16
N ASN A 44 -0.27 19.40 5.66
CA ASN A 44 1.03 19.12 6.25
C ASN A 44 1.85 18.22 5.33
N ARG A 45 3.00 18.72 4.89
CA ARG A 45 3.96 17.93 4.09
C ARG A 45 4.75 16.94 4.94
N LYS A 46 4.67 17.02 6.27
CA LYS A 46 5.38 16.13 7.19
C LYS A 46 4.53 14.91 7.51
N CYS A 47 5.19 13.75 7.56
CA CYS A 47 4.64 12.50 8.04
C CYS A 47 4.22 12.67 9.51
N LEU A 48 2.96 12.39 9.83
CA LEU A 48 2.44 12.45 11.20
C LEU A 48 2.87 11.25 12.03
N SER A 49 2.68 10.05 11.47
CA SER A 49 3.09 8.80 12.09
C SER A 49 3.76 7.91 11.07
N LYS A 50 4.76 7.16 11.53
CA LYS A 50 5.49 6.18 10.73
C LYS A 50 5.67 4.91 11.55
N GLU A 51 5.12 3.81 11.07
CA GLU A 51 5.32 2.47 11.63
C GLU A 51 6.24 1.69 10.70
N VAL A 52 7.23 0.98 11.25
CA VAL A 52 8.18 0.17 10.48
C VAL A 52 8.22 -1.22 11.06
N TYR A 53 8.04 -2.20 10.20
CA TYR A 53 8.12 -3.62 10.54
C TYR A 53 9.26 -4.26 9.75
N THR A 54 10.08 -5.08 10.41
CA THR A 54 11.27 -5.73 9.84
C THR A 54 11.23 -7.22 10.16
N GLY A 55 11.66 -8.09 9.24
CA GLY A 55 11.59 -9.54 9.43
C GLY A 55 10.15 -10.08 9.38
N THR A 56 9.33 -9.40 8.59
CA THR A 56 7.89 -9.57 8.48
C THR A 56 7.55 -10.92 7.87
N SER A 57 6.78 -11.72 8.60
CA SER A 57 6.27 -13.00 8.15
C SER A 57 5.10 -12.83 7.18
N GLU A 58 4.72 -13.90 6.47
CA GLU A 58 3.52 -13.92 5.63
C GLU A 58 2.25 -13.48 6.40
N VAL A 59 2.19 -13.75 7.71
CA VAL A 59 1.09 -13.33 8.61
C VAL A 59 1.07 -11.82 8.84
N ASP A 60 2.23 -11.19 8.98
CA ASP A 60 2.33 -9.74 9.10
C ASP A 60 1.92 -9.06 7.80
N PHE A 61 2.27 -9.68 6.68
CA PHE A 61 1.88 -9.22 5.35
C PHE A 61 0.35 -9.24 5.14
N GLN A 62 -0.30 -10.33 5.53
CA GLN A 62 -1.78 -10.44 5.53
C GLN A 62 -2.47 -9.40 6.43
N THR A 63 -1.82 -9.02 7.54
CA THR A 63 -2.34 -7.97 8.43
C THR A 63 -2.33 -6.61 7.74
N ILE A 64 -1.32 -6.33 6.92
CA ILE A 64 -1.22 -5.08 6.15
C ILE A 64 -2.25 -5.07 5.03
N LEU A 65 -2.40 -6.16 4.28
CA LEU A 65 -3.46 -6.30 3.29
C LEU A 65 -4.83 -6.05 3.89
N ARG A 66 -5.11 -6.66 5.06
CA ARG A 66 -6.37 -6.42 5.77
C ARG A 66 -6.57 -4.94 6.09
N ARG A 67 -5.53 -4.21 6.50
CA ARG A 67 -5.61 -2.76 6.73
C ARG A 67 -5.91 -1.99 5.43
N LEU A 68 -5.29 -2.37 4.31
CA LEU A 68 -5.59 -1.80 3.00
C LEU A 68 -7.05 -1.99 2.61
N LEU A 69 -7.57 -3.19 2.81
CA LEU A 69 -8.94 -3.57 2.44
C LEU A 69 -9.99 -2.94 3.36
N GLN A 70 -9.64 -2.73 4.64
CA GLN A 70 -10.52 -2.11 5.63
C GLN A 70 -10.57 -0.57 5.54
N CYS A 71 -9.84 0.05 4.61
CA CYS A 71 -9.75 1.51 4.53
C CYS A 71 -11.12 2.17 4.31
N VAL A 72 -12.01 1.59 3.50
CA VAL A 72 -13.37 2.13 3.26
C VAL A 72 -14.21 2.07 4.52
N SER A 73 -14.21 0.92 5.22
CA SER A 73 -14.95 0.81 6.48
C SER A 73 -14.40 1.75 7.55
N THR A 74 -13.09 2.00 7.54
CA THR A 74 -12.45 3.01 8.40
C THR A 74 -12.91 4.42 8.03
N ALA A 75 -12.95 4.75 6.73
CA ALA A 75 -13.40 6.05 6.24
C ALA A 75 -14.87 6.33 6.63
N ASP A 76 -15.75 5.35 6.42
CA ASP A 76 -17.18 5.45 6.77
C ASP A 76 -17.37 5.76 8.26
N ARG A 77 -16.61 5.11 9.15
CA ARG A 77 -16.67 5.36 10.61
C ARG A 77 -16.17 6.74 11.00
N CYS A 78 -15.33 7.36 10.17
CA CYS A 78 -14.71 8.66 10.42
C CYS A 78 -15.41 9.81 9.67
N ASN A 79 -16.58 9.60 9.07
CA ASN A 79 -17.26 10.57 8.20
C ASN A 79 -16.37 11.08 7.05
N GLN A 80 -15.56 10.16 6.50
CA GLN A 80 -14.67 10.39 5.38
C GLN A 80 -15.08 9.48 4.22
N TYR A 81 -14.69 9.83 2.98
CA TYR A 81 -14.71 8.88 1.87
C TYR A 81 -13.29 8.63 1.36
N VAL A 82 -13.05 7.45 0.80
CA VAL A 82 -11.78 7.15 0.14
C VAL A 82 -11.86 7.64 -1.30
N ASP A 83 -10.87 8.42 -1.74
CA ASP A 83 -10.74 8.78 -3.14
C ASP A 83 -10.23 7.58 -3.93
N ASP A 84 -11.16 6.83 -4.50
CA ASP A 84 -10.88 5.63 -5.30
C ASP A 84 -10.12 5.94 -6.59
N ALA A 85 -10.22 7.18 -7.11
CA ALA A 85 -9.52 7.58 -8.33
C ALA A 85 -8.00 7.71 -8.13
N ASP A 86 -7.58 8.02 -6.90
CA ASP A 86 -6.19 8.24 -6.50
C ASP A 86 -5.55 7.00 -5.85
N ALA A 87 -6.35 5.95 -5.63
CA ALA A 87 -5.89 4.71 -5.02
C ALA A 87 -5.28 3.79 -6.10
N GLU A 88 -3.96 3.65 -6.08
CA GLU A 88 -3.21 2.80 -7.01
C GLU A 88 -2.10 2.04 -6.30
N ILE A 89 -1.82 0.82 -6.79
CA ILE A 89 -0.63 0.06 -6.42
C ILE A 89 0.46 0.41 -7.43
N LYS A 90 1.62 0.81 -6.93
CA LYS A 90 2.82 1.04 -7.72
C LYS A 90 3.81 -0.07 -7.44
N ILE A 91 4.31 -0.70 -8.50
CA ILE A 91 5.42 -1.63 -8.44
C ILE A 91 6.62 -0.91 -9.02
N ILE A 92 7.61 -0.62 -8.18
CA ILE A 92 8.79 0.14 -8.54
C ILE A 92 9.93 -0.86 -8.74
N TYR A 93 10.53 -0.82 -9.92
CA TYR A 93 11.64 -1.70 -10.30
C TYR A 93 12.97 -0.95 -10.32
N GLU A 94 14.06 -1.71 -10.33
CA GLU A 94 15.38 -1.19 -10.65
C GLU A 94 15.38 -0.42 -11.98
N PHE A 95 16.23 0.61 -12.04
CA PHE A 95 16.33 1.55 -13.17
C PHE A 95 15.08 2.43 -13.41
N GLY A 96 14.18 2.51 -12.42
CA GLY A 96 13.13 3.53 -12.37
C GLY A 96 11.87 3.20 -13.19
N ARG A 97 11.73 1.97 -13.67
CA ARG A 97 10.45 1.50 -14.23
C ARG A 97 9.40 1.44 -13.11
N VAL A 98 8.19 1.92 -13.41
CA VAL A 98 7.05 1.87 -12.49
C VAL A 98 5.85 1.30 -13.23
N ASP A 99 5.28 0.22 -12.69
CA ASP A 99 4.00 -0.32 -13.14
C ASP A 99 2.91 0.11 -12.15
N THR A 100 1.74 0.51 -12.64
CA THR A 100 0.63 1.04 -11.82
C THR A 100 -0.65 0.25 -12.03
N ILE A 101 -1.35 -0.07 -10.95
CA ILE A 101 -2.60 -0.84 -10.98
C ILE A 101 -3.67 -0.02 -10.28
N PRO A 102 -4.67 0.52 -11.02
CA PRO A 102 -5.71 1.37 -10.46
C PRO A 102 -6.74 0.56 -9.67
N ARG A 103 -7.29 1.18 -8.62
CA ARG A 103 -8.39 0.63 -7.84
C ARG A 103 -9.71 0.80 -8.62
N GLY A 104 -10.24 -0.28 -9.19
CA GLY A 104 -11.59 -0.25 -9.79
C GLY A 104 -12.10 -1.51 -10.50
N TYR A 105 -11.26 -2.53 -10.71
CA TYR A 105 -11.61 -3.69 -11.55
C TYR A 105 -12.32 -4.87 -10.85
N GLY A 106 -13.06 -4.62 -9.77
CA GLY A 106 -13.98 -5.61 -9.16
C GLY A 106 -13.37 -6.83 -8.45
N ASN A 107 -12.09 -7.16 -8.68
CA ASN A 107 -11.38 -8.33 -8.11
C ASN A 107 -10.11 -7.97 -7.31
N GLN A 108 -10.13 -6.82 -6.63
CA GLN A 108 -8.94 -6.21 -6.02
C GLN A 108 -8.27 -7.09 -4.97
N GLU A 109 -9.02 -7.78 -4.10
CA GLU A 109 -8.44 -8.69 -3.11
C GLU A 109 -7.55 -9.76 -3.78
N MET A 110 -8.08 -10.43 -4.81
CA MET A 110 -7.35 -11.47 -5.54
C MET A 110 -6.14 -10.93 -6.31
N ASP A 111 -6.26 -9.74 -6.91
CA ASP A 111 -5.15 -9.17 -7.70
C ASP A 111 -4.00 -8.71 -6.80
N VAL A 112 -4.30 -8.06 -5.67
CA VAL A 112 -3.27 -7.64 -4.71
C VAL A 112 -2.62 -8.87 -4.07
N GLU A 113 -3.41 -9.83 -3.58
CA GLU A 113 -2.88 -11.07 -3.02
C GLU A 113 -1.98 -11.81 -4.01
N ARG A 114 -2.41 -11.93 -5.28
CA ARG A 114 -1.61 -12.58 -6.33
C ARG A 114 -0.32 -11.85 -6.62
N ILE A 115 -0.34 -10.52 -6.74
CA ILE A 115 0.87 -9.73 -7.05
C ILE A 115 1.90 -9.88 -5.94
N ILE A 116 1.46 -9.88 -4.68
CA ILE A 116 2.40 -10.10 -3.58
C ILE A 116 2.81 -11.57 -3.46
N ALA A 117 1.92 -12.55 -3.67
CA ALA A 117 2.30 -13.95 -3.70
C ALA A 117 3.36 -14.23 -4.78
N ASP A 118 3.16 -13.70 -5.99
CA ASP A 118 4.12 -13.77 -7.08
C ASP A 118 5.45 -13.08 -6.73
N TYR A 119 5.39 -12.00 -5.95
CA TYR A 119 6.58 -11.29 -5.47
C TYR A 119 7.35 -12.10 -4.40
N LEU A 120 6.65 -12.64 -3.40
CA LEU A 120 7.25 -13.42 -2.31
C LEU A 120 7.88 -14.71 -2.83
N ALA A 121 7.20 -15.41 -3.74
CA ALA A 121 7.73 -16.61 -4.38
C ALA A 121 9.06 -16.32 -5.11
N ARG A 122 9.17 -15.15 -5.75
CA ARG A 122 10.40 -14.73 -6.44
C ARG A 122 11.51 -14.29 -5.49
N SER A 123 11.18 -13.79 -4.29
CA SER A 123 12.20 -13.49 -3.28
C SER A 123 12.79 -14.76 -2.66
N GLU A 124 11.97 -15.78 -2.42
CA GLU A 124 12.43 -17.06 -1.85
C GLU A 124 13.31 -17.87 -2.82
N GLU A 125 13.06 -17.75 -4.13
CA GLU A 125 13.94 -18.36 -5.16
C GLU A 125 15.34 -17.76 -5.17
N LYS A 126 15.51 -16.49 -4.78
CA LYS A 126 16.82 -15.82 -4.73
C LYS A 126 17.67 -16.19 -3.52
N ASP A 127 17.05 -16.48 -2.38
CA ASP A 127 17.77 -16.88 -1.17
C ASP A 127 18.25 -18.35 -1.21
N ASN A 128 17.73 -19.14 -2.16
CA ASN A 128 18.06 -20.56 -2.35
C ASN A 128 19.08 -20.83 -3.49
N MET A 129 19.63 -19.79 -4.14
CA MET A 129 20.68 -19.87 -5.16
C MET A 129 22.01 -19.34 -4.64
#